data_AF-A0A835Z498-F1
#
_entry.id   AF-A0A835Z498-F1
#
_cell.length_a   1.000
_cell.length_b   1.000
_cell.length_c   1.000
_cell.angle_alpha   90.00
_cell.angle_beta   90.00
_cell.angle_gamma   90.00
#
_symmetry.space_group_name_H-M   'P 1'
#
loop_
_entity.id
_entity.type
_entity.pdbx_description
1 polymer ?
#
loop_
_entity_poly.entity_id
_entity_poly.type
_entity_poly.pdbx_seq_one_letter_code
_entity_poly.pdbx_strand_id
1 'polypeptide(L)'
;MDGPGGNAFDSGQNGADDAVAGRYTGPDGKYLEIRNVWVDNLEEEMAKIREVVETYPYVAMDTEFPGVVARPIGDFGQSDYQYQTLRCNVDLLKIIQLGLSFANEKGEFAEGCCCWQFNFKFSLGEDMYAQDSIDLLKQSGINFDQHEARGIDVLEFGELLMTSGLVLVDNVTWVSFHSGYDFGYLLKVLTSCALPGQEKEFFHLLKLYFPRLYDIKYLMASQDGFHGGLNKLGDDLSVERIGQKHQAGSDSLLTAQVFFKIVETKFNGMSNLSREKYNSELFGYGNNNTVYRPGQNVTSTPTKAAVSYTITANSNGAANLSAAFAANGVVSMSNGAGAYANAPLPDDILLPPVPIEEGEDAY
;
A
#
# COMPACT_ATOMS: atom_id res chain seq x y z
N MET A 1 -10.92 41.55 2.67
CA MET A 1 -9.82 41.56 3.65
C MET A 1 -9.30 40.14 3.67
N ASP A 2 -8.15 39.94 3.04
CA ASP A 2 -7.51 38.65 2.80
C ASP A 2 -7.08 37.97 4.10
N GLY A 3 -7.13 36.63 4.13
CA GLY A 3 -6.88 35.80 5.31
C GLY A 3 -5.40 35.56 5.64
N PRO A 4 -5.09 34.77 6.68
CA PRO A 4 -3.76 34.19 6.87
C PRO A 4 -3.77 32.75 6.32
N GLY A 5 -2.88 32.31 5.43
CA GLY A 5 -1.45 32.58 5.39
C GLY A 5 -0.74 31.44 6.14
N GLY A 6 -0.36 30.40 5.40
CA GLY A 6 0.23 29.17 5.94
C GLY A 6 1.54 29.40 6.69
N ASN A 7 1.74 28.63 7.75
CA ASN A 7 3.00 28.58 8.50
C ASN A 7 3.79 27.33 8.08
N ALA A 8 4.56 27.48 7.01
CA ALA A 8 5.79 26.73 6.83
C ALA A 8 6.94 27.74 7.03
N PHE A 9 7.59 27.70 8.19
CA PHE A 9 8.82 28.43 8.46
C PHE A 9 9.78 27.49 9.20
N ASP A 10 10.73 26.93 8.46
CA ASP A 10 12.15 27.32 8.54
C ASP A 10 12.98 26.32 7.69
N SER A 11 13.28 26.69 6.45
CA SER A 11 14.30 26.04 5.64
C SER A 11 15.64 26.76 5.84
N GLY A 12 16.15 26.70 7.06
CA GLY A 12 17.52 27.09 7.39
C GLY A 12 18.50 25.99 6.97
N GLN A 13 19.33 26.27 5.98
CA GLN A 13 20.53 25.48 5.68
C GLN A 13 21.42 25.38 6.93
N ASN A 14 21.41 24.21 7.57
CA ASN A 14 22.43 23.70 8.48
C ASN A 14 22.37 22.17 8.35
N GLY A 15 23.51 21.49 8.29
CA GLY A 15 23.59 20.03 8.22
C GLY A 15 23.01 19.37 9.47
N ALA A 16 21.69 19.24 9.53
CA ALA A 16 20.90 18.91 10.70
C ALA A 16 20.21 17.56 10.52
N ASP A 17 20.55 16.61 11.38
CA ASP A 17 19.90 15.31 11.64
C ASP A 17 18.96 14.79 10.53
N ASP A 18 19.54 14.06 9.58
CA ASP A 18 18.81 13.19 8.64
C ASP A 18 17.89 12.17 9.35
N ALA A 19 18.02 12.01 10.66
CA ALA A 19 17.18 11.19 11.54
C ALA A 19 15.76 11.74 11.71
N VAL A 20 15.53 13.05 11.55
CA VAL A 20 14.18 13.65 11.68
C VAL A 20 13.65 13.98 10.28
N ALA A 21 12.68 13.20 9.80
CA ALA A 21 12.02 13.47 8.51
C ALA A 21 11.19 14.77 8.56
N GLY A 22 10.59 15.06 9.73
CA GLY A 22 9.94 16.33 9.99
C GLY A 22 9.28 16.40 11.37
N ARG A 23 9.15 17.63 11.88
CA ARG A 23 8.35 17.96 13.06
C ARG A 23 7.17 18.82 12.63
N TYR A 24 5.99 18.42 13.05
CA TYR A 24 4.72 19.03 12.67
C TYR A 24 3.94 19.40 13.92
N THR A 25 3.01 20.34 13.79
CA THR A 25 2.06 20.65 14.85
C THR A 25 0.75 19.96 14.52
N GLY A 26 0.32 19.05 15.39
CA GLY A 26 -0.95 18.36 15.28
C GLY A 26 -2.15 19.29 15.52
N PRO A 27 -3.38 18.84 15.20
CA PRO A 27 -4.60 19.65 15.38
C PRO A 27 -4.87 20.06 16.83
N ASP A 28 -4.33 19.33 17.81
CA ASP A 28 -4.40 19.59 19.24
C ASP A 28 -3.28 20.52 19.75
N GLY A 29 -2.42 21.01 18.84
CA GLY A 29 -1.26 21.84 19.16
C GLY A 29 -0.05 21.05 19.66
N LYS A 30 -0.11 19.71 19.75
CA LYS A 30 1.03 18.89 20.15
C LYS A 30 1.99 18.68 18.98
N TYR A 31 3.27 18.54 19.29
CA TYR A 31 4.27 18.19 18.27
C TYR A 31 4.15 16.72 17.87
N LEU A 32 4.13 16.48 16.57
CA LEU A 32 4.18 15.15 15.96
C LEU A 32 5.46 15.05 15.13
N GLU A 33 6.28 14.06 15.43
CA GLU A 33 7.53 13.80 14.69
C GLU A 33 7.39 12.57 13.80
N ILE A 34 7.84 12.70 12.55
CA ILE A 34 8.15 11.58 11.66
C ILE A 34 9.66 11.38 11.71
N ARG A 35 10.09 10.23 12.23
CA ARG A 35 11.49 9.83 12.41
C ARG A 35 11.94 9.00 11.22
N ASN A 36 12.98 9.42 10.52
CA ASN A 36 13.64 8.55 9.56
C ASN A 36 14.49 7.52 10.29
N VAL A 37 14.35 6.27 9.88
CA VAL A 37 15.17 5.16 10.35
C VAL A 37 16.00 4.66 9.18
N TRP A 38 17.30 4.60 9.40
CA TRP A 38 18.35 4.12 8.51
C TRP A 38 19.17 3.07 9.27
N VAL A 39 20.19 2.49 8.62
CA VAL A 39 21.02 1.45 9.26
C VAL A 39 21.72 1.95 10.53
N ASP A 40 22.10 3.23 10.59
CA ASP A 40 22.88 3.80 11.69
C ASP A 40 22.08 4.07 12.97
N ASN A 41 20.75 4.17 12.89
CA ASN A 41 19.88 4.39 14.05
C ASN A 41 18.80 3.30 14.24
N LEU A 42 18.82 2.23 13.44
CA LEU A 42 17.81 1.16 13.48
C LEU A 42 17.62 0.57 14.88
N GLU A 43 18.70 0.15 15.55
CA GLU A 43 18.63 -0.47 16.87
C GLU A 43 18.08 0.48 17.94
N GLU A 44 18.51 1.74 17.92
CA GLU A 44 18.06 2.76 18.86
C GLU A 44 16.55 3.00 18.72
N GLU A 45 16.07 3.15 17.49
CA GLU A 45 14.66 3.42 17.23
C GLU A 45 13.78 2.20 17.49
N MET A 46 14.25 0.99 17.18
CA MET A 46 13.54 -0.24 17.56
C MET A 46 13.46 -0.43 19.07
N ALA A 47 14.44 0.04 19.85
CA ALA A 47 14.36 0.05 21.31
C ALA A 47 13.23 0.96 21.82
N LYS A 48 13.09 2.17 21.25
CA LYS A 48 12.00 3.09 21.59
C LYS A 48 10.63 2.52 21.21
N ILE A 49 10.53 1.89 20.04
CA ILE A 49 9.29 1.26 19.57
C ILE A 49 8.81 0.15 20.52
N ARG A 50 9.73 -0.65 21.07
CA ARG A 50 9.41 -1.69 22.06
C ARG A 50 8.73 -1.11 23.31
N GLU A 51 9.12 0.09 23.74
CA GLU A 51 8.48 0.77 24.86
C GLU A 51 7.13 1.42 24.46
N VAL A 52 7.09 2.03 23.28
CA VAL A 52 5.91 2.77 22.80
C VAL A 52 4.71 1.85 22.58
N VAL A 53 4.91 0.66 22.00
CA VAL A 53 3.81 -0.27 21.70
C VAL A 53 3.05 -0.72 22.96
N GLU A 54 3.69 -0.73 24.13
CA GLU A 54 3.03 -1.09 25.40
C GLU A 54 1.92 -0.09 25.79
N THR A 55 2.10 1.20 25.46
CA THR A 55 1.15 2.27 25.79
C THR A 55 0.29 2.69 24.59
N TYR A 56 0.81 2.51 23.38
CA TYR A 56 0.19 2.90 22.11
C TYR A 56 0.05 1.66 21.19
N PRO A 57 -0.84 0.71 21.52
CA PRO A 57 -0.91 -0.59 20.84
C PRO A 57 -1.61 -0.57 19.48
N TYR A 58 -2.07 0.60 18.99
CA TYR A 58 -2.59 0.74 17.63
C TYR A 58 -1.47 1.16 16.70
N VAL A 59 -1.10 0.26 15.80
CA VAL A 59 -0.04 0.46 14.83
C VAL A 59 -0.70 0.64 13.48
N ALA A 60 -0.64 1.84 12.92
CA ALA A 60 -1.03 2.08 11.54
C ALA A 60 0.19 1.96 10.62
N MET A 61 0.01 1.38 9.44
CA MET A 61 1.11 1.14 8.51
C MET A 61 0.76 1.37 7.06
N ASP A 62 1.81 1.64 6.30
CA ASP A 62 1.82 1.73 4.85
C ASP A 62 3.22 1.36 4.34
N THR A 63 3.34 0.91 3.09
CA THR A 63 4.64 0.61 2.47
C THR A 63 4.81 1.28 1.11
N GLU A 64 6.04 1.62 0.77
CA GLU A 64 6.41 2.04 -0.58
C GLU A 64 7.31 0.98 -1.22
N PHE A 65 7.01 0.61 -2.45
CA PHE A 65 7.68 -0.45 -3.19
C PHE A 65 7.65 -0.17 -4.70
N PRO A 66 8.48 -0.85 -5.52
CA PRO A 66 8.70 -0.45 -6.90
C PRO A 66 7.63 -0.93 -7.89
N GLY A 67 6.36 -0.95 -7.45
CA GLY A 67 5.21 -1.26 -8.28
C GLY A 67 5.03 -2.74 -8.60
N VAL A 68 4.54 -3.02 -9.81
CA VAL A 68 4.21 -4.34 -10.32
C VAL A 68 4.86 -4.51 -11.69
N VAL A 69 5.69 -5.52 -11.84
CA VAL A 69 6.49 -5.78 -13.06
C VAL A 69 6.10 -7.09 -13.77
N ALA A 70 5.40 -7.99 -13.07
CA ALA A 70 5.07 -9.31 -13.58
C ALA A 70 3.59 -9.65 -13.42
N ARG A 71 3.11 -10.55 -14.27
CA ARG A 71 1.79 -11.19 -14.16
C ARG A 71 1.97 -12.71 -14.12
N PRO A 72 1.20 -13.43 -13.29
CA PRO A 72 1.28 -14.87 -13.24
C PRO A 72 0.77 -15.47 -14.55
N ILE A 73 1.44 -16.51 -15.03
CA ILE A 73 1.04 -17.28 -16.22
C ILE A 73 0.29 -18.52 -15.75
N GLY A 74 -0.93 -18.73 -16.24
CA GLY A 74 -1.75 -19.88 -15.92
C GLY A 74 -3.26 -19.59 -15.91
N ASP A 75 -4.06 -20.64 -15.87
CA ASP A 75 -5.51 -20.55 -15.72
C ASP A 75 -5.88 -20.48 -14.23
N PHE A 76 -6.21 -19.27 -13.77
CA PHE A 76 -6.60 -19.00 -12.39
C PHE A 76 -8.04 -18.46 -12.34
N GLY A 77 -8.78 -18.81 -11.29
CA GLY A 77 -10.00 -18.07 -10.93
C GLY A 77 -9.66 -16.62 -10.57
N GLN A 78 -10.62 -15.69 -10.64
CA GLN A 78 -10.34 -14.25 -10.43
C GLN A 78 -9.67 -13.94 -9.08
N SER A 79 -10.07 -14.60 -7.99
CA SER A 79 -9.51 -14.40 -6.66
C SER A 79 -8.09 -14.94 -6.53
N ASP A 80 -7.87 -16.15 -7.05
CA ASP A 80 -6.54 -16.76 -7.08
C ASP A 80 -5.60 -15.93 -7.96
N TYR A 81 -6.08 -15.36 -9.08
CA TYR A 81 -5.28 -14.47 -9.92
C TYR A 81 -4.78 -13.22 -9.17
N GLN A 82 -5.60 -12.62 -8.30
CA GLN A 82 -5.19 -11.45 -7.51
C GLN A 82 -4.08 -11.82 -6.53
N TYR A 83 -4.26 -12.90 -5.77
CA TYR A 83 -3.23 -13.39 -4.86
C TYR A 83 -1.95 -13.81 -5.59
N GLN A 84 -2.04 -14.56 -6.69
CA GLN A 84 -0.86 -14.97 -7.46
C GLN A 84 -0.13 -13.76 -8.08
N THR A 85 -0.84 -12.69 -8.42
CA THR A 85 -0.21 -11.44 -8.89
C THR A 85 0.55 -10.75 -7.76
N LEU A 86 -0.06 -10.62 -6.58
CA LEU A 86 0.61 -10.11 -5.39
C LEU A 86 1.86 -10.94 -5.07
N ARG A 87 1.69 -12.26 -4.93
CA ARG A 87 2.77 -13.19 -4.59
C ARG A 87 3.95 -13.05 -5.55
N CYS A 88 3.68 -13.12 -6.85
CA CYS A 88 4.71 -13.04 -7.88
C CYS A 88 5.53 -11.75 -7.77
N ASN A 89 4.88 -10.59 -7.56
CA ASN A 89 5.59 -9.31 -7.50
C ASN A 89 6.28 -9.10 -6.16
N VAL A 90 5.65 -9.45 -5.04
CA VAL A 90 6.27 -9.34 -3.72
C VAL A 90 7.50 -10.24 -3.61
N ASP A 91 7.48 -11.45 -4.16
CA ASP A 91 8.64 -12.35 -4.15
C ASP A 91 9.80 -11.79 -4.99
N LEU A 92 9.50 -11.19 -6.15
CA LEU A 92 10.50 -10.64 -7.08
C LEU A 92 11.10 -9.29 -6.65
N LEU A 93 10.31 -8.44 -6.01
CA LEU A 93 10.66 -7.05 -5.74
C LEU A 93 11.12 -6.85 -4.29
N LYS A 94 11.82 -5.74 -4.05
CA LYS A 94 12.26 -5.32 -2.71
C LYS A 94 11.41 -4.15 -2.23
N ILE A 95 11.08 -4.15 -0.94
CA ILE A 95 10.46 -3.02 -0.26
C ILE A 95 11.42 -1.83 -0.22
N ILE A 96 10.90 -0.60 -0.31
CA ILE A 96 11.69 0.65 -0.27
C ILE A 96 11.48 1.36 1.06
N GLN A 97 10.23 1.54 1.50
CA GLN A 97 9.92 2.10 2.81
C GLN A 97 8.80 1.35 3.54
N LEU A 98 8.83 1.45 4.87
CA LEU A 98 7.72 1.08 5.77
C LEU A 98 7.48 2.25 6.73
N GLY A 99 6.23 2.66 6.86
CA GLY A 99 5.79 3.64 7.86
C GLY A 99 5.04 2.94 8.98
N LEU A 100 5.39 3.23 10.23
CA LEU A 100 4.66 2.75 11.41
C LEU A 100 4.27 3.93 12.30
N SER A 101 2.97 4.13 12.48
CA SER A 101 2.41 5.20 13.31
C SER A 101 1.69 4.63 14.52
N PHE A 102 1.97 5.16 15.71
CA PHE A 102 1.54 4.61 16.99
C PHE A 102 0.49 5.49 17.67
N ALA A 103 -0.63 4.88 18.02
CA ALA A 103 -1.72 5.53 18.75
C ALA A 103 -2.26 4.61 19.86
N ASN A 104 -2.99 5.21 20.81
CA ASN A 104 -3.69 4.46 21.84
C ASN A 104 -5.15 4.18 21.43
N GLU A 105 -5.91 3.50 22.29
CA GLU A 105 -7.32 3.15 22.05
C GLU A 105 -8.24 4.36 21.78
N LYS A 106 -7.85 5.55 22.21
CA LYS A 106 -8.59 6.80 22.00
C LYS A 106 -8.21 7.52 20.70
N GLY A 107 -7.21 7.02 19.98
CA GLY A 107 -6.65 7.68 18.81
C GLY A 107 -5.68 8.81 19.14
N GLU A 108 -5.18 8.87 20.37
CA GLU A 108 -4.12 9.82 20.75
C GLU A 108 -2.76 9.23 20.32
N PHE A 109 -1.98 10.01 19.58
CA PHE A 109 -0.66 9.62 19.10
C PHE A 109 0.39 9.58 20.22
N ALA A 110 1.42 8.76 20.05
CA ALA A 110 2.56 8.71 20.96
C ALA A 110 3.25 10.08 21.10
N GLU A 111 3.57 10.47 22.33
CA GLU A 111 4.17 11.77 22.60
C GLU A 111 5.60 11.85 22.07
N GLY A 112 5.95 12.99 21.45
CA GLY A 112 7.25 13.18 20.81
C GLY A 112 7.28 12.49 19.44
N CYS A 113 7.71 11.22 19.40
CA CYS A 113 7.79 10.44 18.18
C CYS A 113 6.57 9.55 18.03
N CYS A 114 5.69 9.88 17.09
CA CYS A 114 4.51 9.07 16.82
C CYS A 114 4.67 8.18 15.58
N CYS A 115 5.61 8.50 14.70
CA CYS A 115 5.78 7.81 13.42
C CYS A 115 7.24 7.53 13.11
N TRP A 116 7.51 6.30 12.69
CA TRP A 116 8.81 5.85 12.19
C TRP A 116 8.70 5.49 10.72
N GLN A 117 9.58 6.07 9.92
CA GLN A 117 9.74 5.80 8.50
C GLN A 117 11.04 5.04 8.28
N PHE A 118 10.93 3.73 8.12
CA PHE A 118 12.06 2.85 7.83
C PHE A 118 12.41 2.93 6.35
N ASN A 119 13.68 3.20 6.07
CA ASN A 119 14.21 3.33 4.72
C ASN A 119 15.10 2.12 4.41
N PHE A 120 14.65 1.22 3.55
CA PHE A 120 15.35 -0.03 3.25
C PHE A 120 16.38 0.11 2.15
N LYS A 121 17.37 -0.77 2.15
CA LYS A 121 18.40 -0.80 1.11
C LYS A 121 17.80 -1.12 -0.25
N PHE A 122 18.03 -0.24 -1.22
CA PHE A 122 17.52 -0.38 -2.58
C PHE A 122 18.49 0.28 -3.58
N SER A 123 18.81 -0.41 -4.67
CA SER A 123 19.68 0.10 -5.74
C SER A 123 18.95 0.13 -7.08
N LEU A 124 18.90 1.31 -7.72
CA LEU A 124 18.38 1.43 -9.08
C LEU A 124 19.29 0.76 -10.13
N GLY A 125 20.53 0.45 -9.78
CA GLY A 125 21.46 -0.27 -10.66
C GLY A 125 21.33 -1.79 -10.60
N GLU A 126 20.86 -2.32 -9.47
CA GLU A 126 20.81 -3.78 -9.23
C GLU A 126 19.39 -4.34 -9.13
N ASP A 127 18.43 -3.59 -8.60
CA ASP A 127 17.11 -4.08 -8.25
C ASP A 127 16.09 -3.91 -9.37
N MET A 128 15.13 -4.83 -9.47
CA MET A 128 14.02 -4.73 -10.42
C MET A 128 12.98 -3.70 -9.96
N TYR A 129 12.40 -2.98 -10.91
CA TYR A 129 11.35 -1.99 -10.64
C TYR A 129 10.48 -1.67 -11.86
N ALA A 130 9.29 -1.12 -11.61
CA ALA A 130 8.49 -0.44 -12.62
C ALA A 130 8.92 1.04 -12.72
N GLN A 131 9.21 1.52 -13.94
CA GLN A 131 9.74 2.87 -14.15
C GLN A 131 8.80 3.96 -13.62
N ASP A 132 7.50 3.86 -13.90
CA ASP A 132 6.48 4.83 -13.46
C ASP A 132 6.43 4.94 -11.93
N SER A 133 6.64 3.82 -11.21
CA SER A 133 6.67 3.81 -9.75
C SER A 133 7.91 4.51 -9.20
N ILE A 134 9.09 4.29 -9.79
CA ILE A 134 10.31 5.01 -9.40
C ILE A 134 10.18 6.51 -9.66
N ASP A 135 9.61 6.90 -10.79
CA ASP A 135 9.44 8.32 -11.13
C ASP A 135 8.48 9.01 -10.16
N LEU A 136 7.38 8.34 -9.78
CA LEU A 136 6.46 8.83 -8.76
C LEU A 136 7.16 8.97 -7.39
N LEU A 137 7.92 7.97 -6.97
CA LEU A 137 8.62 7.99 -5.67
C LEU A 137 9.70 9.09 -5.63
N LYS A 138 10.44 9.29 -6.72
CA LYS A 138 11.39 10.41 -6.84
C LYS A 138 10.69 11.77 -6.72
N GLN A 139 9.55 11.94 -7.41
CA GLN A 139 8.74 13.16 -7.31
C GLN A 139 8.19 13.38 -5.90
N SER A 140 8.01 12.29 -5.15
CA SER A 140 7.53 12.31 -3.77
C SER A 140 8.64 12.48 -2.73
N GLY A 141 9.90 12.68 -3.19
CA GLY A 141 11.03 13.02 -2.33
C GLY A 141 11.87 11.83 -1.86
N ILE A 142 11.66 10.63 -2.41
CA ILE A 142 12.52 9.47 -2.11
C ILE A 142 13.91 9.68 -2.71
N ASN A 143 14.93 9.65 -1.86
CA ASN A 143 16.33 9.78 -2.25
C ASN A 143 16.99 8.39 -2.39
N PHE A 144 16.93 7.83 -3.60
CA PHE A 144 17.48 6.49 -3.88
C PHE A 144 18.99 6.36 -3.63
N ASP A 145 19.77 7.45 -3.75
CA ASP A 145 21.21 7.41 -3.44
C ASP A 145 21.42 7.14 -1.94
N GLN A 146 20.55 7.65 -1.06
CA GLN A 146 20.59 7.36 0.37
C GLN A 146 20.11 5.94 0.68
N HIS A 147 19.06 5.45 0.02
CA HIS A 147 18.64 4.06 0.14
C HIS A 147 19.76 3.08 -0.23
N GLU A 148 20.51 3.35 -1.29
CA GLU A 148 21.63 2.51 -1.71
C GLU A 148 22.80 2.57 -0.72
N ALA A 149 23.14 3.77 -0.25
CA ALA A 149 24.31 3.99 0.60
C ALA A 149 24.13 3.55 2.07
N ARG A 150 22.92 3.75 2.62
CA ARG A 150 22.66 3.58 4.07
C ARG A 150 21.29 3.00 4.42
N GLY A 151 20.57 2.45 3.43
CA GLY A 151 19.30 1.77 3.68
C GLY A 151 19.48 0.55 4.59
N ILE A 152 18.42 0.26 5.34
CA ILE A 152 18.34 -0.86 6.28
C ILE A 152 18.36 -2.19 5.52
N ASP A 153 19.13 -3.16 6.02
CA ASP A 153 19.01 -4.54 5.57
C ASP A 153 17.69 -5.16 6.04
N VAL A 154 16.94 -5.76 5.12
CA VAL A 154 15.60 -6.28 5.41
C VAL A 154 15.62 -7.45 6.39
N LEU A 155 16.70 -8.24 6.46
CA LEU A 155 16.81 -9.36 7.39
C LEU A 155 17.12 -8.85 8.80
N GLU A 156 17.99 -7.85 8.92
CA GLU A 156 18.28 -7.18 10.20
C GLU A 156 17.02 -6.55 10.79
N PHE A 157 16.23 -5.84 9.96
CA PHE A 157 14.93 -5.33 10.40
C PHE A 157 13.97 -6.46 10.80
N GLY A 158 13.91 -7.55 10.03
CA GLY A 158 13.06 -8.71 10.33
C GLY A 158 13.37 -9.35 11.67
N GLU A 159 14.65 -9.48 12.04
CA GLU A 159 15.09 -9.98 13.34
C GLU A 159 14.59 -9.09 14.49
N LEU A 160 14.78 -7.77 14.37
CA LEU A 160 14.34 -6.82 15.39
C LEU A 160 12.81 -6.76 15.50
N LEU A 161 12.09 -6.82 14.37
CA LEU A 161 10.64 -6.82 14.33
C LEU A 161 10.07 -8.07 15.01
N MET A 162 10.66 -9.24 14.80
CA MET A 162 10.22 -10.51 15.38
C MET A 162 10.15 -10.48 16.92
N THR A 163 11.09 -9.79 17.56
CA THR A 163 11.20 -9.70 19.03
C THR A 163 10.77 -8.35 19.61
N SER A 164 10.10 -7.52 18.80
CA SER A 164 9.68 -6.16 19.17
C SER A 164 8.41 -6.09 20.02
N GLY A 165 7.61 -7.16 20.06
CA GLY A 165 6.27 -7.13 20.62
C GLY A 165 5.20 -6.54 19.67
N LEU A 166 5.55 -6.17 18.44
CA LEU A 166 4.59 -5.67 17.43
C LEU A 166 3.81 -6.80 16.73
N VAL A 167 4.43 -7.96 16.56
CA VAL A 167 3.90 -9.12 15.84
C VAL A 167 3.77 -10.31 16.77
N LEU A 168 2.88 -11.25 16.45
CA LEU A 168 2.58 -12.43 17.28
C LEU A 168 2.00 -12.08 18.67
N VAL A 169 1.55 -10.83 18.88
CA VAL A 169 0.98 -10.38 20.15
C VAL A 169 -0.49 -9.99 19.99
N ASP A 170 -1.36 -10.60 20.80
CA ASP A 170 -2.81 -10.45 20.72
C ASP A 170 -3.34 -9.07 21.09
N ASN A 171 -2.57 -8.23 21.79
CA ASN A 171 -3.01 -6.91 22.25
C ASN A 171 -2.67 -5.79 21.26
N VAL A 172 -1.81 -6.03 20.27
CA VAL A 172 -1.46 -5.06 19.23
C VAL A 172 -2.51 -5.09 18.13
N THR A 173 -2.98 -3.92 17.71
CA THR A 173 -3.96 -3.75 16.63
C THR A 173 -3.33 -3.08 15.44
N TRP A 174 -3.24 -3.81 14.33
CA TRP A 174 -2.73 -3.32 13.05
C TRP A 174 -3.84 -2.63 12.26
N VAL A 175 -3.55 -1.47 11.69
CA VAL A 175 -4.48 -0.64 10.92
C VAL A 175 -3.85 -0.26 9.59
N SER A 176 -4.53 -0.53 8.49
CA SER A 176 -3.95 -0.39 7.15
C SER A 176 -4.95 0.14 6.13
N PHE A 177 -4.51 0.42 4.90
CA PHE A 177 -5.40 0.83 3.81
C PHE A 177 -5.06 0.09 2.52
N HIS A 178 -5.97 -0.77 2.03
CA HIS A 178 -5.80 -1.50 0.76
C HIS A 178 -4.52 -2.35 0.73
N SER A 179 -4.38 -3.18 1.75
CA SER A 179 -3.07 -3.52 2.30
C SER A 179 -2.51 -4.89 1.95
N GLY A 180 -3.02 -5.51 0.88
CA GLY A 180 -2.56 -6.82 0.46
C GLY A 180 -1.04 -6.88 0.24
N TYR A 181 -0.50 -5.94 -0.55
CA TYR A 181 0.93 -5.88 -0.82
C TYR A 181 1.74 -5.54 0.43
N ASP A 182 1.26 -4.62 1.29
CA ASP A 182 1.94 -4.23 2.52
C ASP A 182 2.19 -5.43 3.43
N PHE A 183 1.14 -6.23 3.68
CA PHE A 183 1.27 -7.45 4.48
C PHE A 183 2.00 -8.57 3.74
N GLY A 184 1.94 -8.59 2.40
CA GLY A 184 2.81 -9.42 1.58
C GLY A 184 4.28 -9.17 1.90
N TYR A 185 4.73 -7.92 1.84
CA TYR A 185 6.11 -7.57 2.15
C TYR A 185 6.47 -7.86 3.61
N LEU A 186 5.61 -7.51 4.57
CA LEU A 186 5.90 -7.79 5.98
C LEU A 186 5.99 -9.29 6.27
N LEU A 187 5.10 -10.13 5.71
CA LEU A 187 5.21 -11.58 5.86
C LEU A 187 6.46 -12.14 5.17
N LYS A 188 6.83 -11.64 3.99
CA LYS A 188 8.10 -12.01 3.33
C LYS A 188 9.30 -11.69 4.23
N VAL A 189 9.33 -10.51 4.83
CA VAL A 189 10.38 -10.08 5.77
C VAL A 189 10.40 -10.99 7.01
N LEU A 190 9.27 -11.16 7.70
CA LEU A 190 9.17 -11.92 8.95
C LEU A 190 9.47 -13.42 8.77
N THR A 191 9.06 -14.00 7.64
CA THR A 191 9.32 -15.42 7.36
C THR A 191 10.66 -15.65 6.69
N SER A 192 11.29 -14.60 6.14
CA SER A 192 12.49 -14.69 5.31
C SER A 192 12.35 -15.72 4.16
N CYS A 193 11.12 -15.94 3.71
CA CYS A 193 10.76 -16.95 2.71
C CYS A 193 9.92 -16.30 1.60
N ALA A 194 9.84 -16.96 0.46
CA ALA A 194 8.83 -16.65 -0.55
C ALA A 194 7.42 -16.81 0.06
N LEU A 195 6.48 -16.00 -0.42
CA LEU A 195 5.10 -16.06 0.04
C LEU A 195 4.45 -17.43 -0.29
N PRO A 196 3.49 -17.89 0.54
CA PRO A 196 2.89 -19.20 0.38
C PRO A 196 2.30 -19.46 -1.01
N GLY A 197 2.29 -20.72 -1.43
CA GLY A 197 1.74 -21.10 -2.74
C GLY A 197 0.25 -20.81 -2.89
N GLN A 198 -0.47 -20.95 -1.78
CA GLN A 198 -1.92 -20.85 -1.71
C GLN A 198 -2.34 -19.67 -0.83
N GLU A 199 -3.35 -18.92 -1.28
CA GLU A 199 -3.89 -17.77 -0.55
C GLU A 199 -4.35 -18.13 0.87
N LYS A 200 -4.91 -19.32 1.06
CA LYS A 200 -5.35 -19.80 2.38
C LYS A 200 -4.19 -19.90 3.38
N GLU A 201 -3.02 -20.32 2.93
CA GLU A 201 -1.81 -20.42 3.76
C GLU A 201 -1.27 -19.03 4.09
N PHE A 202 -1.33 -18.10 3.12
CA PHE A 202 -1.03 -16.68 3.37
C PHE A 202 -1.90 -16.10 4.48
N PHE A 203 -3.22 -16.29 4.42
CA PHE A 203 -4.12 -15.80 5.47
C PHE A 203 -3.93 -16.52 6.81
N HIS A 204 -3.48 -17.77 6.80
CA HIS A 204 -3.11 -18.46 8.04
C HIS A 204 -1.92 -17.77 8.71
N LEU A 205 -0.86 -17.47 7.97
CA LEU A 205 0.30 -16.74 8.49
C LEU A 205 -0.07 -15.30 8.87
N LEU A 206 -0.85 -14.61 8.05
CA LEU A 206 -1.32 -13.25 8.34
C LEU A 206 -2.00 -13.19 9.72
N LYS A 207 -2.92 -14.11 9.99
CA LYS A 207 -3.66 -14.16 11.28
C LYS A 207 -2.78 -14.58 12.45
N LEU A 208 -1.71 -15.35 12.20
CA LEU A 208 -0.75 -15.72 13.22
C LEU A 208 0.12 -14.52 13.62
N TYR A 209 0.75 -13.85 12.64
CA TYR A 209 1.65 -12.72 12.87
C TYR A 209 0.92 -11.43 13.26
N PHE A 210 -0.31 -11.24 12.77
CA PHE A 210 -1.12 -10.04 12.97
C PHE A 210 -2.53 -10.41 13.47
N PRO A 211 -2.69 -10.81 14.75
CA PRO A 211 -3.96 -11.36 15.27
C PRO A 211 -5.12 -10.35 15.24
N ARG A 212 -4.82 -9.06 15.34
CA ARG A 212 -5.79 -7.97 15.18
C ARG A 212 -5.38 -7.06 14.05
N LEU A 213 -6.20 -7.02 13.00
CA LEU A 213 -5.91 -6.29 11.78
C LEU A 213 -7.19 -5.69 11.20
N TYR A 214 -7.15 -4.41 10.83
CA TYR A 214 -8.25 -3.73 10.16
C TYR A 214 -7.78 -3.01 8.89
N ASP A 215 -8.26 -3.47 7.73
CA ASP A 215 -8.08 -2.76 6.46
C ASP A 215 -9.21 -1.74 6.26
N ILE A 216 -8.85 -0.46 6.25
CA ILE A 216 -9.78 0.67 6.10
C ILE A 216 -10.52 0.60 4.76
N LYS A 217 -9.86 0.13 3.70
CA LYS A 217 -10.49 0.01 2.39
C LYS A 217 -11.61 -1.03 2.41
N TYR A 218 -11.41 -2.12 3.17
CA TYR A 218 -12.45 -3.12 3.40
C TYR A 218 -13.58 -2.56 4.30
N LEU A 219 -13.23 -1.85 5.37
CA LEU A 219 -14.20 -1.17 6.24
C LEU A 219 -15.13 -0.25 5.44
N MET A 220 -14.56 0.60 4.57
CA MET A 220 -15.28 1.52 3.68
C MET A 220 -16.25 0.80 2.74
N ALA A 221 -15.94 -0.42 2.28
CA ALA A 221 -16.81 -1.15 1.34
C ALA A 221 -18.20 -1.46 1.93
N SER A 222 -18.32 -1.41 3.26
CA SER A 222 -19.59 -1.58 3.98
C SER A 222 -20.29 -0.27 4.35
N GLN A 223 -19.75 0.87 3.93
CA GLN A 223 -20.21 2.21 4.32
C GLN A 223 -20.61 3.03 3.10
N ASP A 224 -21.80 3.62 3.13
CA ASP A 224 -22.23 4.54 2.09
C ASP A 224 -21.43 5.85 2.15
N GLY A 225 -21.03 6.34 0.97
CA GLY A 225 -20.42 7.65 0.79
C GLY A 225 -18.88 7.69 0.80
N PHE A 226 -18.19 6.56 1.00
CA PHE A 226 -16.72 6.51 0.97
C PHE A 226 -16.18 5.76 -0.25
N HIS A 227 -15.49 6.49 -1.14
CA HIS A 227 -14.88 5.94 -2.36
C HIS A 227 -13.51 6.60 -2.63
N GLY A 228 -12.68 5.93 -3.44
CA GLY A 228 -11.36 6.46 -3.83
C GLY A 228 -10.21 6.03 -2.91
N GLY A 229 -9.06 6.69 -3.06
CA GLY A 229 -7.83 6.40 -2.32
C GLY A 229 -7.76 7.08 -0.96
N LEU A 230 -6.70 6.78 -0.20
CA LEU A 230 -6.49 7.25 1.17
C LEU A 230 -6.57 8.78 1.31
N ASN A 231 -5.92 9.52 0.38
CA ASN A 231 -5.96 10.99 0.39
C ASN A 231 -7.38 11.54 0.26
N LYS A 232 -8.17 11.00 -0.68
CA LYS A 232 -9.55 11.42 -0.86
C LYS A 232 -10.39 11.11 0.39
N LEU A 233 -10.14 9.97 1.03
CA LEU A 233 -10.81 9.64 2.28
C LEU A 233 -10.45 10.65 3.39
N GLY A 234 -9.19 11.08 3.47
CA GLY A 234 -8.77 12.17 4.36
C GLY A 234 -9.56 13.45 4.11
N ASP A 235 -9.66 13.88 2.84
CA ASP A 235 -10.44 15.06 2.45
C ASP A 235 -11.92 14.93 2.84
N ASP A 236 -12.54 13.79 2.52
CA ASP A 236 -13.95 13.50 2.81
C ASP A 236 -14.24 13.48 4.33
N LEU A 237 -13.24 13.16 5.15
CA LEU A 237 -13.31 13.15 6.61
C LEU A 237 -12.81 14.44 7.26
N SER A 238 -12.38 15.44 6.47
CA SER A 238 -11.75 16.67 6.95
C SER A 238 -10.53 16.41 7.85
N VAL A 239 -9.74 15.41 7.48
CA VAL A 239 -8.47 15.07 8.13
C VAL A 239 -7.32 15.61 7.28
N GLU A 240 -6.52 16.49 7.86
CA GLU A 240 -5.35 17.07 7.20
C GLU A 240 -4.16 16.11 7.25
N ARG A 241 -3.53 15.89 6.10
CA ARG A 241 -2.29 15.11 5.99
C ARG A 241 -1.14 15.81 6.68
N ILE A 242 -0.36 15.03 7.41
CA ILE A 242 0.90 15.46 8.02
C ILE A 242 2.06 14.75 7.33
N GLY A 243 3.03 15.52 6.85
CA GLY A 243 4.18 15.01 6.10
C GLY A 243 3.95 14.92 4.60
N GLN A 244 4.98 14.41 3.91
CA GLN A 244 5.02 14.33 2.46
C GLN A 244 4.18 13.14 1.96
N LYS A 245 3.23 13.42 1.07
CA LYS A 245 2.40 12.39 0.42
C LYS A 245 3.27 11.41 -0.40
N HIS A 246 2.88 10.13 -0.42
CA HIS A 246 3.61 9.05 -1.08
C HIS A 246 4.99 8.82 -0.45
N GLN A 247 5.02 8.92 0.87
CA GLN A 247 6.07 8.38 1.71
C GLN A 247 5.40 7.63 2.85
N ALA A 248 5.92 6.44 3.15
CA ALA A 248 5.23 5.48 4.00
C ALA A 248 4.90 6.04 5.38
N GLY A 249 5.75 6.89 5.97
CA GLY A 249 5.51 7.48 7.29
C GLY A 249 4.35 8.50 7.32
N SER A 250 4.22 9.32 6.27
CA SER A 250 3.09 10.26 6.17
C SER A 250 1.78 9.51 5.88
N ASP A 251 1.84 8.51 5.01
CA ASP A 251 0.68 7.71 4.64
C ASP A 251 0.21 6.81 5.81
N SER A 252 1.12 6.27 6.63
CA SER A 252 0.76 5.55 7.86
C SER A 252 0.12 6.46 8.92
N LEU A 253 0.59 7.71 9.06
CA LEU A 253 -0.07 8.70 9.91
C LEU A 253 -1.49 9.03 9.45
N LEU A 254 -1.66 9.33 8.15
CA LEU A 254 -2.98 9.59 7.60
C LEU A 254 -3.90 8.38 7.78
N THR A 255 -3.38 7.17 7.61
CA THR A 255 -4.07 5.89 7.84
C THR A 255 -4.60 5.79 9.29
N ALA A 256 -3.77 6.11 10.29
CA ALA A 256 -4.23 6.17 11.69
C ALA A 256 -5.35 7.20 11.88
N GLN A 257 -5.15 8.43 11.39
CA GLN A 257 -6.10 9.53 11.57
C GLN A 257 -7.47 9.19 10.99
N VAL A 258 -7.52 8.68 9.75
CA VAL A 258 -8.79 8.34 9.09
C VAL A 258 -9.46 7.12 9.72
N PHE A 259 -8.70 6.14 10.22
CA PHE A 259 -9.26 4.99 10.92
C PHE A 259 -10.05 5.41 12.17
N PHE A 260 -9.42 6.17 13.07
CA PHE A 260 -10.09 6.63 14.28
C PHE A 260 -11.29 7.53 13.94
N LYS A 261 -11.19 8.35 12.88
CA LYS A 261 -12.30 9.19 12.43
C LYS A 261 -13.48 8.37 11.88
N ILE A 262 -13.23 7.31 11.12
CA ILE A 262 -14.28 6.39 10.65
C ILE A 262 -14.92 5.66 11.82
N VAL A 263 -14.11 5.13 12.74
CA VAL A 263 -14.61 4.39 13.91
C VAL A 263 -15.50 5.28 14.78
N GLU A 264 -15.07 6.53 15.02
CA GLU A 264 -15.87 7.54 15.73
C GLU A 264 -17.20 7.81 15.00
N THR A 265 -17.15 8.16 13.72
CA THR A 265 -18.30 8.73 13.00
C THR A 265 -19.28 7.71 12.42
N LYS A 266 -18.82 6.51 12.07
CA LYS A 266 -19.65 5.46 11.44
C LYS A 266 -20.00 4.31 12.37
N PHE A 267 -19.12 4.02 13.32
CA PHE A 267 -19.31 2.92 14.26
C PHE A 267 -19.69 3.41 15.67
N ASN A 268 -19.63 4.72 15.94
CA ASN A 268 -19.86 5.28 17.28
C ASN A 268 -18.89 4.69 18.33
N GLY A 269 -17.63 4.51 17.94
CA GLY A 269 -16.55 4.04 18.80
C GLY A 269 -16.14 2.57 18.60
N MET A 270 -14.96 2.24 19.12
CA MET A 270 -14.29 0.96 18.91
C MET A 270 -15.10 -0.25 19.39
N SER A 271 -15.89 -0.09 20.45
CA SER A 271 -16.71 -1.17 21.03
C SER A 271 -17.77 -1.72 20.07
N ASN A 272 -18.16 -0.94 19.06
CA ASN A 272 -19.17 -1.30 18.08
C ASN A 272 -18.56 -1.81 16.76
N LEU A 273 -17.23 -1.75 16.62
CA LEU A 273 -16.55 -2.30 15.46
C LEU A 273 -16.49 -3.82 15.57
N SER A 274 -17.35 -4.52 14.81
CA SER A 274 -17.43 -5.98 14.87
C SER A 274 -16.11 -6.65 14.49
N ARG A 275 -15.47 -7.31 15.46
CA ARG A 275 -14.26 -8.12 15.23
C ARG A 275 -14.54 -9.29 14.28
N GLU A 276 -15.68 -9.96 14.42
CA GLU A 276 -16.05 -11.09 13.56
C GLU A 276 -16.16 -10.69 12.09
N LYS A 277 -16.60 -9.46 11.82
CA LYS A 277 -16.83 -8.98 10.45
C LYS A 277 -15.59 -8.38 9.79
N TYR A 278 -14.76 -7.67 10.56
CA TYR A 278 -13.71 -6.81 9.98
C TYR A 278 -12.29 -7.25 10.30
N ASN A 279 -12.09 -8.13 11.29
CA ASN A 279 -10.74 -8.50 11.72
C ASN A 279 -10.04 -9.41 10.70
N SER A 280 -8.81 -9.05 10.32
CA SER A 280 -7.97 -9.81 9.38
C SER A 280 -8.58 -9.99 8.00
N GLU A 281 -9.45 -9.06 7.59
CA GLU A 281 -10.01 -9.00 6.25
C GLU A 281 -9.25 -7.96 5.41
N LEU A 282 -8.73 -8.40 4.26
CA LEU A 282 -7.98 -7.56 3.33
C LEU A 282 -8.84 -7.24 2.11
N PHE A 283 -8.85 -5.97 1.71
CA PHE A 283 -9.62 -5.57 0.53
C PHE A 283 -9.10 -6.25 -0.73
N GLY A 284 -9.99 -6.92 -1.47
CA GLY A 284 -9.65 -7.59 -2.73
C GLY A 284 -9.00 -8.96 -2.59
N TYR A 285 -9.01 -9.59 -1.41
CA TYR A 285 -8.43 -10.91 -1.17
C TYR A 285 -9.35 -11.82 -0.33
N GLY A 286 -9.04 -13.10 -0.33
CA GLY A 286 -9.72 -14.12 0.45
C GLY A 286 -11.18 -14.33 0.04
N ASN A 287 -12.02 -14.65 1.02
CA ASN A 287 -13.46 -14.86 0.78
C ASN A 287 -14.20 -13.57 0.43
N ASN A 288 -13.54 -12.43 0.60
CA ASN A 288 -14.06 -11.10 0.46
C ASN A 288 -13.58 -10.47 -0.85
N ASN A 289 -13.76 -11.16 -1.99
CA ASN A 289 -13.50 -10.65 -3.35
C ASN A 289 -14.36 -9.40 -3.64
N THR A 290 -14.04 -8.31 -2.95
CA THR A 290 -14.81 -7.08 -2.79
C THR A 290 -14.58 -6.24 -4.02
N VAL A 291 -15.09 -6.73 -5.15
CA VAL A 291 -15.53 -5.84 -6.21
C VAL A 291 -16.76 -5.15 -5.66
N TYR A 292 -16.59 -3.92 -5.17
CA TYR A 292 -17.71 -3.03 -4.88
C TYR A 292 -18.69 -3.05 -6.07
N ARG A 293 -19.91 -3.57 -5.85
CA ARG A 293 -21.02 -3.50 -6.79
C ARG A 293 -22.16 -2.72 -6.15
N PRO A 294 -22.29 -1.41 -6.39
CA PRO A 294 -23.46 -0.70 -5.95
C PRO A 294 -24.66 -1.18 -6.77
N GLY A 295 -25.64 -1.81 -6.11
CA GLY A 295 -27.01 -1.94 -6.63
C GLY A 295 -27.50 -3.29 -7.17
N GLN A 296 -26.88 -4.45 -6.87
CA GLN A 296 -27.49 -5.75 -7.24
C GLN A 296 -28.13 -6.47 -6.06
N ASN A 297 -29.48 -6.45 -6.04
CA ASN A 297 -30.27 -7.46 -5.36
C ASN A 297 -29.94 -8.84 -5.95
N VAL A 298 -29.79 -9.81 -5.06
CA VAL A 298 -29.40 -11.19 -5.34
C VAL A 298 -30.40 -11.84 -6.32
N THR A 299 -29.97 -12.10 -7.55
CA THR A 299 -30.31 -13.31 -8.30
C THR A 299 -29.20 -13.64 -9.29
N SER A 300 -28.82 -14.92 -9.29
CA SER A 300 -27.69 -15.54 -9.98
C SER A 300 -27.72 -15.45 -11.50
N THR A 301 -26.64 -14.95 -12.11
CA THR A 301 -25.97 -15.55 -13.29
C THR A 301 -24.64 -14.81 -13.56
N PRO A 302 -23.54 -15.51 -13.89
CA PRO A 302 -22.24 -14.88 -14.09
C PRO A 302 -22.13 -14.28 -15.50
N THR A 303 -22.22 -12.96 -15.62
CA THR A 303 -21.81 -12.24 -16.83
C THR A 303 -20.34 -11.84 -16.76
N LYS A 304 -19.57 -12.27 -17.76
CA LYS A 304 -18.19 -11.85 -18.02
C LYS A 304 -18.16 -10.31 -18.15
N ALA A 305 -17.49 -9.63 -17.24
CA ALA A 305 -17.17 -8.22 -17.42
C ALA A 305 -15.78 -8.12 -18.08
N ALA A 306 -15.73 -7.52 -19.27
CA ALA A 306 -14.52 -7.23 -20.00
C ALA A 306 -13.79 -6.03 -19.37
N VAL A 307 -12.47 -6.13 -19.29
CA VAL A 307 -11.57 -5.01 -19.00
C VAL A 307 -11.39 -4.23 -20.30
N SER A 308 -11.66 -2.93 -20.28
CA SER A 308 -11.44 -2.05 -21.44
C SER A 308 -9.97 -1.61 -21.50
N TYR A 309 -9.32 -1.84 -22.63
CA TYR A 309 -7.93 -1.45 -22.89
C TYR A 309 -7.89 -0.25 -23.85
N THR A 310 -6.97 0.69 -23.63
CA THR A 310 -6.62 1.72 -24.62
C THR A 310 -5.26 1.38 -25.21
N ILE A 311 -5.21 1.20 -26.53
CA ILE A 311 -3.98 1.00 -27.29
C ILE A 311 -3.59 2.36 -27.87
N THR A 312 -2.37 2.82 -27.61
CA THR A 312 -1.79 3.97 -28.31
C THR A 312 -0.55 3.49 -29.07
N ALA A 313 -0.60 3.56 -30.40
CA ALA A 313 0.53 3.25 -31.25
C ALA A 313 1.45 4.48 -31.35
N ASN A 314 2.74 4.30 -31.06
CA ASN A 314 3.75 5.32 -31.35
C ASN A 314 4.41 5.03 -32.71
N SER A 315 4.93 6.05 -33.38
CA SER A 315 5.42 6.02 -34.78
C SER A 315 6.62 5.10 -35.07
N ASN A 316 7.06 4.30 -34.09
CA ASN A 316 8.16 3.33 -34.21
C ASN A 316 7.69 1.86 -34.15
N GLY A 317 6.39 1.57 -34.26
CA GLY A 317 5.89 0.19 -34.38
C GLY A 317 5.89 -0.65 -33.09
N ALA A 318 6.19 -0.05 -31.93
CA ALA A 318 5.98 -0.68 -30.63
C ALA A 318 4.56 -0.38 -30.12
N ALA A 319 3.78 -1.43 -29.86
CA ALA A 319 2.48 -1.30 -29.20
C ALA A 319 2.69 -1.34 -27.68
N ASN A 320 2.46 -0.22 -26.99
CA ASN A 320 2.39 -0.19 -25.54
C ASN A 320 0.96 -0.51 -25.10
N LEU A 321 0.80 -1.58 -24.30
CA LEU A 321 -0.43 -1.85 -23.56
C LEU A 321 -0.28 -1.30 -22.14
N SER A 322 -0.90 -0.17 -21.84
CA SER A 322 -1.04 0.32 -20.47
C SER A 322 -2.32 -0.25 -19.85
N ALA A 323 -2.19 -1.01 -18.77
CA ALA A 323 -3.28 -1.29 -17.85
C ALA A 323 -3.16 -0.34 -16.66
N ALA A 324 -4.10 0.60 -16.52
CA ALA A 324 -4.15 1.45 -15.34
C ALA A 324 -4.69 0.62 -14.16
N PHE A 325 -3.80 0.14 -13.31
CA PHE A 325 -4.16 -0.24 -11.95
C PHE A 325 -4.00 1.01 -11.08
N ALA A 326 -5.07 1.41 -10.41
CA ALA A 326 -5.00 2.44 -9.40
C ALA A 326 -4.29 1.88 -8.15
N ALA A 327 -2.97 1.70 -8.24
CA ALA A 327 -2.11 1.98 -7.11
C ALA A 327 -2.30 3.48 -6.81
N ASN A 328 -2.47 3.83 -5.54
CA ASN A 328 -2.80 5.21 -5.15
C ASN A 328 -1.86 6.20 -5.84
N GLY A 329 -2.40 7.11 -6.66
CA GLY A 329 -1.72 8.36 -7.03
C GLY A 329 -1.55 8.68 -8.52
N VAL A 330 -2.62 8.89 -9.30
CA VAL A 330 -2.60 9.88 -10.40
C VAL A 330 -3.97 10.56 -10.56
N VAL A 331 -3.93 11.89 -10.58
CA VAL A 331 -5.02 12.80 -10.99
C VAL A 331 -5.08 12.84 -12.51
N SER A 332 -6.25 12.63 -13.08
CA SER A 332 -6.53 12.86 -14.51
C SER A 332 -6.28 14.32 -14.87
N MET A 333 -5.30 14.60 -15.74
CA MET A 333 -5.18 15.90 -16.41
C MET A 333 -6.03 15.90 -17.69
N SER A 334 -7.02 16.79 -17.72
CA SER A 334 -7.81 17.12 -18.89
C SER A 334 -6.95 17.77 -19.98
N ASN A 335 -7.01 17.25 -21.21
CA ASN A 335 -6.70 18.05 -22.41
C ASN A 335 -7.82 17.89 -23.43
N GLY A 336 -8.23 19.03 -23.99
CA GLY A 336 -9.42 19.17 -24.80
C GLY A 336 -9.27 18.81 -26.28
N ALA A 337 -10.46 18.79 -26.90
CA ALA A 337 -10.78 18.96 -28.32
C ALA A 337 -10.39 17.83 -29.30
N GLY A 338 -11.42 17.28 -29.96
CA GLY A 338 -11.29 16.56 -31.22
C GLY A 338 -12.37 15.51 -31.46
N ALA A 339 -13.57 15.93 -31.84
CA ALA A 339 -14.62 15.03 -32.30
C ALA A 339 -14.19 14.31 -33.58
N TYR A 340 -14.17 12.97 -33.58
CA TYR A 340 -14.27 12.18 -34.81
C TYR A 340 -15.17 10.96 -34.59
N ALA A 341 -16.12 10.84 -35.52
CA ALA A 341 -17.23 9.91 -35.52
C ALA A 341 -16.80 8.45 -35.75
N ASN A 342 -17.60 7.53 -35.21
CA ASN A 342 -17.58 6.10 -35.52
C ASN A 342 -17.61 5.85 -37.03
N ALA A 343 -16.67 5.04 -37.53
CA ALA A 343 -16.78 4.35 -38.80
C ALA A 343 -16.50 2.85 -38.57
N PRO A 344 -17.28 1.92 -39.16
CA PRO A 344 -17.07 0.48 -38.98
C PRO A 344 -15.85 -0.01 -39.77
N LEU A 345 -15.15 -1.01 -39.22
CA LEU A 345 -14.09 -1.75 -39.90
C LEU A 345 -14.68 -2.62 -41.03
N PRO A 346 -13.99 -2.77 -42.18
CA PRO A 346 -14.36 -3.76 -43.18
C PRO A 346 -13.85 -5.16 -42.82
N ASP A 347 -14.66 -6.15 -43.20
CA ASP A 347 -14.37 -7.58 -43.14
C ASP A 347 -13.17 -7.99 -44.03
N ASP A 348 -12.62 -9.17 -43.71
CA ASP A 348 -11.65 -9.99 -44.46
C ASP A 348 -10.14 -9.72 -44.28
N ILE A 349 -9.53 -10.44 -43.32
CA ILE A 349 -8.20 -11.05 -43.52
C ILE A 349 -8.24 -12.49 -42.99
N LEU A 350 -8.36 -13.45 -43.92
CA LEU A 350 -8.14 -14.88 -43.70
C LEU A 350 -6.65 -15.15 -43.42
N LEU A 351 -6.34 -15.73 -42.27
CA LEU A 351 -5.02 -16.32 -41.99
C LEU A 351 -5.01 -17.82 -42.39
N PRO A 352 -3.93 -18.33 -43.01
CA PRO A 352 -3.84 -19.74 -43.39
C PRO A 352 -3.56 -20.66 -42.17
N PRO A 353 -3.90 -21.96 -42.26
CA PRO A 353 -3.75 -22.90 -41.14
C PRO A 353 -2.29 -23.30 -40.89
N VAL A 354 -1.96 -23.47 -39.61
CA VAL A 354 -0.67 -23.97 -39.10
C VAL A 354 -0.65 -25.51 -39.18
N PRO A 355 0.44 -26.17 -39.62
CA PRO A 355 0.54 -27.63 -39.58
C PRO A 355 0.82 -28.14 -38.17
N ILE A 356 0.16 -29.23 -37.80
CA ILE A 356 0.42 -30.04 -36.61
C ILE A 356 1.44 -31.11 -37.01
N GLU A 357 2.61 -31.15 -36.37
CA GLU A 357 3.49 -32.33 -36.41
C GLU A 357 3.28 -33.16 -35.13
N GLU A 358 2.76 -34.37 -35.31
CA GLU A 358 2.77 -35.44 -34.31
C GLU A 358 4.18 -36.07 -34.24
N GLY A 359 4.55 -36.50 -33.03
CA GLY A 359 5.94 -36.76 -32.64
C GLY A 359 6.51 -38.13 -32.96
N GLU A 360 7.67 -38.40 -32.37
CA GLU A 360 8.24 -39.73 -32.22
C GLU A 360 9.12 -39.81 -30.97
N ASP A 361 9.03 -40.97 -30.32
CA ASP A 361 9.71 -41.39 -29.09
C ASP A 361 11.24 -41.43 -29.20
N ALA A 362 11.93 -41.29 -28.06
CA ALA A 362 13.18 -42.03 -27.83
C ALA A 362 13.48 -42.20 -26.33
N TYR A 363 13.86 -43.43 -26.01
CA TYR A 363 14.53 -43.89 -24.79
C TYR A 363 15.83 -43.15 -24.49
#